data_AF-A0A958C6Q5-F1
#
_entry.id   AF-A0A958C6Q5-F1
#
_cell.length_a   1.000
_cell.length_b   1.000
_cell.length_c   1.000
_cell.angle_alpha   90.00
_cell.angle_beta   90.00
_cell.angle_gamma   90.00
#
_symmetry.space_group_name_H-M   'P 1'
#
loop_
_entity.id
_entity.type
_entity.pdbx_description
1 polymer ?
#
loop_
_entity_poly.entity_id
_entity_poly.type
_entity_poly.pdbx_seq_one_letter_code
_entity_poly.pdbx_strand_id
1 'polypeptide(L)'
;MTVEQSRERVKSSIWQSIAKSGVQIDAVPADQLDTLVNAITDGVLVAVDDMLEDSGLAGRTDSVQSPLADEEIVLWEGRPFLSLVVRYRITNQRIRIESGFLGKDRDDIELVRVQDIDHNQGIGERALGIGDVVISSADPSKP
;
A
#
# COMPACT_ATOMS: atom_id res chain seq x y z
N MET A 1 -6.73 0.96 -3.54
CA MET A 1 -6.40 -0.12 -4.48
C MET A 1 -5.60 -1.13 -3.70
N THR A 2 -5.87 -2.42 -3.86
CA THR A 2 -5.08 -3.47 -3.20
C THR A 2 -3.70 -3.57 -3.87
N VAL A 3 -2.73 -4.15 -3.18
CA VAL A 3 -1.38 -4.36 -3.73
C VAL A 3 -1.48 -5.23 -4.99
N GLU A 4 -2.26 -6.30 -4.92
CA GLU A 4 -2.55 -7.19 -6.06
C GLU A 4 -3.13 -6.45 -7.28
N GLN A 5 -4.05 -5.51 -7.08
CA GLN A 5 -4.61 -4.72 -8.19
C GLN A 5 -3.58 -3.82 -8.87
N SER A 6 -2.61 -3.30 -8.12
CA SER A 6 -1.50 -2.51 -8.67
C SER A 6 -0.53 -3.42 -9.43
N ARG A 7 -0.23 -4.58 -8.87
CA ARG A 7 0.63 -5.61 -9.47
C ARG A 7 0.10 -6.10 -10.82
N GLU A 8 -1.18 -6.47 -10.89
CA GLU A 8 -1.80 -6.95 -12.13
C GLU A 8 -1.83 -5.90 -13.24
N ARG A 9 -2.01 -4.62 -12.88
CA ARG A 9 -1.92 -3.51 -13.86
C ARG A 9 -0.51 -3.35 -14.42
N VAL A 10 0.51 -3.39 -13.56
CA VAL A 10 1.92 -3.27 -14.00
C VAL A 10 2.34 -4.49 -14.81
N LYS A 11 2.00 -5.70 -14.36
CA LYS A 11 2.22 -6.95 -15.11
C LYS A 11 1.62 -6.89 -16.51
N SER A 12 0.36 -6.44 -16.63
CA SER A 12 -0.32 -6.26 -17.91
C SER A 12 0.38 -5.24 -18.82
N SER A 13 0.85 -4.13 -18.25
CA SER A 13 1.60 -3.10 -18.99
C SER A 13 2.93 -3.65 -19.54
N ILE A 14 3.65 -4.45 -18.75
CA ILE A 14 4.91 -5.09 -19.17
C ILE A 14 4.65 -6.06 -20.33
N TRP A 15 3.63 -6.91 -20.24
CA TRP A 15 3.26 -7.81 -21.33
C TRP A 15 2.93 -7.06 -22.62
N GLN A 16 2.15 -5.98 -22.53
CA GLN A 16 1.84 -5.14 -23.68
C GLN A 16 3.10 -4.48 -24.28
N SER A 17 4.06 -4.08 -23.45
CA SER A 17 5.33 -3.52 -23.89
C SER A 17 6.18 -4.55 -24.64
N ILE A 18 6.29 -5.78 -24.11
CA ILE A 18 7.00 -6.89 -24.77
C ILE A 18 6.37 -7.20 -26.13
N ALA A 19 5.04 -7.27 -26.21
CA ALA A 19 4.34 -7.51 -27.48
C ALA A 19 4.59 -6.41 -28.53
N LYS A 20 4.85 -5.17 -28.10
CA LYS A 20 5.12 -4.02 -28.97
C LYS A 20 6.61 -3.82 -29.29
N SER A 21 7.52 -4.35 -28.48
CA SER A 21 8.95 -4.11 -28.61
C SER A 21 9.60 -4.85 -29.78
N GLY A 22 8.90 -5.83 -30.37
CA GLY A 22 9.43 -6.66 -31.45
C GLY A 22 10.51 -7.64 -30.98
N VAL A 23 10.67 -7.83 -29.67
CA VAL A 23 11.58 -8.83 -29.10
C VAL A 23 11.05 -10.22 -29.43
N GLN A 24 11.90 -11.04 -30.05
CA GLN A 24 11.59 -12.45 -30.31
C GLN A 24 11.67 -13.22 -28.98
N ILE A 25 10.52 -13.71 -28.51
CA ILE A 25 10.38 -14.47 -27.25
C ILE A 25 10.31 -15.98 -27.47
N ASP A 26 10.37 -16.44 -28.74
CA ASP A 26 10.18 -17.84 -29.13
C ASP A 26 11.22 -18.80 -28.54
N ALA A 27 12.38 -18.27 -28.14
CA ALA A 27 13.47 -19.05 -27.56
C ALA A 27 13.35 -19.26 -26.03
N VAL A 28 12.41 -18.59 -25.35
CA VAL A 28 12.24 -18.64 -23.90
C VAL A 28 11.00 -19.46 -23.54
N PRO A 29 11.11 -20.50 -22.71
CA PRO A 29 9.94 -21.22 -22.20
C PRO A 29 8.94 -20.29 -21.51
N ALA A 30 7.63 -20.53 -21.70
CA ALA A 30 6.59 -19.63 -21.22
C ALA A 30 6.58 -19.46 -19.68
N ASP A 31 6.95 -20.50 -18.94
CA ASP A 31 7.09 -20.49 -17.49
C ASP A 31 8.27 -19.61 -17.02
N GLN A 32 9.39 -19.66 -17.73
CA GLN A 32 10.54 -18.81 -17.45
C GLN A 32 10.26 -17.35 -17.81
N LEU A 33 9.54 -17.11 -18.91
CA LEU A 33 9.12 -15.78 -19.32
C LEU A 33 8.15 -15.16 -18.30
N ASP A 34 7.14 -15.92 -17.82
CA ASP A 34 6.24 -15.43 -16.77
C ASP A 34 6.99 -15.15 -15.46
N THR A 35 7.92 -16.03 -15.07
CA THR A 35 8.77 -15.81 -13.88
C THR A 35 9.58 -14.52 -14.00
N LEU A 36 10.19 -14.26 -15.16
CA LEU A 36 10.93 -13.04 -15.42
C LEU A 36 10.01 -11.80 -15.36
N VAL A 37 8.83 -11.86 -15.99
CA VAL A 37 7.87 -10.76 -15.96
C VAL A 37 7.40 -10.47 -14.54
N ASN A 38 7.13 -11.50 -13.73
CA ASN A 38 6.78 -11.34 -12.32
C ASN A 38 7.91 -10.64 -11.54
N ALA A 39 9.17 -11.08 -11.71
CA ALA A 39 10.31 -10.46 -11.04
C ALA A 39 10.51 -8.98 -11.45
N ILE A 40 10.34 -8.66 -12.73
CA ILE A 40 10.40 -7.27 -13.22
C ILE A 40 9.25 -6.44 -12.63
N THR A 41 8.04 -6.99 -12.61
CA THR A 41 6.86 -6.34 -12.02
C THR A 41 7.13 -5.97 -10.56
N ASP A 42 7.55 -6.96 -9.78
CA ASP A 42 7.80 -6.80 -8.35
C ASP A 42 8.93 -5.77 -8.10
N GLY A 43 10.03 -5.85 -8.86
CA GLY A 43 11.14 -4.90 -8.75
C GLY A 43 10.77 -3.46 -9.14
N VAL A 44 9.97 -3.26 -10.19
CA VAL A 44 9.51 -1.94 -10.61
C VAL A 44 8.59 -1.32 -9.57
N LEU A 45 7.69 -2.10 -8.99
CA LEU A 45 6.77 -1.62 -7.95
C LEU A 45 7.54 -1.11 -6.73
N VAL A 46 8.53 -1.87 -6.24
CA VAL A 46 9.37 -1.46 -5.11
C VAL A 46 10.17 -0.20 -5.45
N ALA A 47 10.85 -0.18 -6.62
CA ALA A 47 11.65 0.97 -7.01
C ALA A 47 10.82 2.27 -7.12
N VAL A 48 9.59 2.18 -7.66
CA VAL A 48 8.69 3.34 -7.70
C VAL A 48 8.25 3.75 -6.30
N ASP A 49 7.92 2.80 -5.42
CA ASP A 49 7.50 3.14 -4.05
C ASP A 49 8.61 3.84 -3.25
N ASP A 50 9.85 3.34 -3.35
CA ASP A 50 11.03 3.97 -2.75
C ASP A 50 11.24 5.39 -3.29
N MET A 51 11.10 5.59 -4.61
CA MET A 51 11.20 6.92 -5.22
C MET A 51 10.13 7.89 -4.73
N LEU A 52 8.90 7.40 -4.47
CA LEU A 52 7.83 8.23 -3.93
C LEU A 52 8.12 8.63 -2.48
N GLU A 53 8.72 7.74 -1.70
CA GLU A 53 9.17 8.04 -0.33
C GLU A 53 10.26 9.10 -0.30
N ASP A 54 11.31 8.91 -1.10
CA ASP A 54 12.46 9.84 -1.19
C ASP A 54 12.06 11.24 -1.67
N SER A 55 11.03 11.33 -2.53
CA SER A 55 10.54 12.61 -3.03
C SER A 55 9.90 13.50 -1.96
N GLY A 56 9.59 12.95 -0.78
CA GLY A 56 8.89 13.65 0.30
C GLY A 56 7.44 14.03 -0.06
N LEU A 57 6.95 13.61 -1.23
CA LEU A 57 5.57 13.78 -1.67
C LEU A 57 4.61 12.92 -0.86
N ALA A 58 5.11 11.80 -0.32
CA ALA A 58 4.53 11.12 0.84
C ALA A 58 4.69 12.01 2.09
N GLY A 59 3.96 13.12 2.11
CA GLY A 59 4.11 14.26 3.02
C GLY A 59 4.39 14.04 4.52
N ARG A 60 4.86 15.15 5.13
CA ARG A 60 5.29 15.33 6.53
C ARG A 60 4.41 14.59 7.56
N THR A 61 5.08 13.81 8.40
CA THR A 61 4.63 13.39 9.71
C THR A 61 4.38 14.63 10.58
N ASP A 62 3.12 14.92 10.90
CA ASP A 62 2.83 15.88 11.97
C ASP A 62 3.39 15.31 13.28
N SER A 63 4.24 16.12 13.93
CA SER A 63 5.10 15.79 15.07
C SER A 63 4.39 15.08 16.23
N VAL A 64 5.00 13.99 16.70
CA VAL A 64 4.63 13.24 17.90
C VAL A 64 4.81 14.13 19.14
N GLN A 65 3.72 14.50 19.81
CA GLN A 65 3.74 15.06 21.16
C GLN A 65 3.80 13.94 22.20
N SER A 66 4.54 14.18 23.29
CA SER A 66 4.81 13.20 24.36
C SER A 66 3.61 13.07 25.29
N PRO A 67 3.09 11.85 25.56
CA PRO A 67 1.83 11.70 26.28
C PRO A 67 1.97 11.81 27.81
N LEU A 68 1.14 12.67 28.42
CA LEU A 68 0.64 12.51 29.78
C LEU A 68 -0.29 11.27 29.87
N ALA A 69 -0.64 10.80 31.07
CA ALA A 69 -1.31 9.51 31.30
C ALA A 69 -2.69 9.31 30.60
N ASP A 70 -3.36 10.39 30.18
CA ASP A 70 -4.64 10.36 29.44
C ASP A 70 -4.49 10.71 27.94
N GLU A 71 -3.26 10.87 27.45
CA GLU A 71 -2.98 11.33 26.10
C GLU A 71 -2.91 10.16 25.11
N GLU A 72 -3.46 10.36 23.93
CA GLU A 72 -3.53 9.34 22.87
C GLU A 72 -2.12 9.01 22.35
N ILE A 73 -1.72 7.75 22.46
CA ILE A 73 -0.37 7.28 22.10
C ILE A 73 -0.39 6.72 20.69
N VAL A 74 0.50 7.22 19.82
CA VAL A 74 0.71 6.67 18.48
C VAL A 74 1.45 5.34 18.59
N LEU A 75 0.81 4.27 18.11
CA LEU A 75 1.37 2.91 18.09
C LEU A 75 2.07 2.62 16.76
N TRP A 76 1.54 3.15 15.65
CA TRP A 76 2.08 2.94 14.32
C TRP A 76 1.67 4.06 13.36
N GLU A 77 2.52 4.34 12.38
CA GLU A 77 2.21 5.21 11.25
C GLU A 77 2.72 4.58 9.97
N GLY A 78 2.01 4.82 8.88
CA GLY A 78 2.42 4.37 7.56
C GLY A 78 1.56 4.95 6.45
N ARG A 79 1.77 4.45 5.25
CA ARG A 79 0.99 4.80 4.06
C ARG A 79 0.65 3.53 3.29
N PRO A 80 -0.46 3.51 2.53
CA PRO A 80 -0.67 2.43 1.58
C PRO A 80 0.45 2.38 0.54
N PHE A 81 0.72 1.19 0.02
CA PHE A 81 1.71 0.97 -1.02
C PHE A 81 1.43 1.85 -2.26
N LEU A 82 2.45 2.53 -2.77
CA LEU A 82 2.39 3.50 -3.88
C LEU A 82 1.49 4.72 -3.63
N SER A 83 1.03 4.94 -2.40
CA SER A 83 0.21 6.10 -2.06
C SER A 83 1.06 7.36 -1.89
N LEU A 84 0.61 8.44 -2.53
CA LEU A 84 1.13 9.79 -2.33
C LEU A 84 0.28 10.64 -1.37
N VAL A 85 -1.01 10.33 -1.27
CA VAL A 85 -2.00 11.24 -0.70
C VAL A 85 -2.70 10.68 0.52
N VAL A 86 -2.62 9.36 0.76
CA VAL A 86 -3.24 8.69 1.90
C VAL A 86 -2.18 8.31 2.92
N ARG A 87 -2.49 8.52 4.20
CA ARG A 87 -1.70 8.09 5.37
C ARG A 87 -2.58 7.44 6.41
N TYR A 88 -1.98 6.52 7.14
CA TYR A 88 -2.58 5.79 8.24
C TYR A 88 -1.82 6.06 9.53
N ARG A 89 -2.57 6.24 10.61
CA ARG A 89 -2.04 6.37 11.96
C ARG A 89 -2.87 5.52 12.89
N ILE A 90 -2.24 4.59 13.59
CA ILE A 90 -2.87 3.75 14.59
C ILE A 90 -2.43 4.26 15.95
N THR A 91 -3.40 4.55 16.81
CA THR A 91 -3.17 4.94 18.20
C THR A 91 -3.69 3.86 19.14
N ASN A 92 -3.53 4.07 20.45
CA ASN A 92 -4.18 3.24 21.46
C ASN A 92 -5.71 3.41 21.53
N GLN A 93 -6.32 4.30 20.75
CA GLN A 93 -7.76 4.57 20.78
C GLN A 93 -8.45 4.47 19.42
N ARG A 94 -7.78 4.78 18.31
CA ARG A 94 -8.39 4.84 16.98
C ARG A 94 -7.40 4.54 15.85
N ILE A 95 -7.96 4.24 14.69
CA ILE A 95 -7.27 4.18 13.41
C ILE A 95 -7.68 5.41 12.62
N ARG A 96 -6.71 6.27 12.31
CA ARG A 96 -6.90 7.51 11.58
C ARG A 96 -6.40 7.36 10.16
N ILE A 97 -7.25 7.72 9.21
CA ILE A 97 -6.98 7.74 7.78
C ILE A 97 -7.03 9.19 7.32
N GLU A 98 -5.91 9.70 6.84
CA GLU A 98 -5.82 11.06 6.29
C GLU A 98 -5.61 10.94 4.79
N SER A 99 -6.38 11.68 3.99
CA SER A 99 -6.28 11.64 2.53
C SER A 99 -6.41 13.01 1.88
N GLY A 100 -5.64 13.25 0.82
CA GLY A 100 -5.87 14.34 -0.13
C GLY A 100 -4.61 15.12 -0.52
N PHE A 101 -4.64 15.73 -1.72
CA PHE A 101 -3.51 16.46 -2.31
C PHE A 101 -3.61 17.98 -2.09
N LEU A 102 -4.81 18.57 -2.20
CA LEU A 102 -5.08 20.00 -1.95
C LEU A 102 -6.02 20.21 -0.75
N GLY A 103 -7.06 19.38 -0.63
CA GLY A 103 -7.90 19.29 0.56
C GLY A 103 -7.40 18.18 1.48
N LYS A 104 -7.64 18.29 2.79
CA LYS A 104 -7.38 17.22 3.76
C LYS A 104 -8.71 16.66 4.23
N ASP A 105 -8.98 15.42 3.85
CA ASP A 105 -10.05 14.61 4.45
C ASP A 105 -9.43 13.76 5.57
N ARG A 106 -10.14 13.66 6.70
CA ARG A 106 -9.74 12.82 7.83
C ARG A 106 -10.92 11.94 8.23
N ASP A 107 -10.62 10.65 8.39
CA ASP A 107 -11.55 9.64 8.88
C ASP A 107 -10.93 8.94 10.10
N ASP A 108 -11.71 8.80 11.16
CA ASP A 108 -11.26 8.27 12.45
C ASP A 108 -12.17 7.09 12.83
N ILE A 109 -11.61 5.88 12.85
CA ILE A 109 -12.30 4.66 13.26
C ILE A 109 -11.89 4.34 14.70
N GLU A 110 -12.82 4.45 15.65
CA GLU A 110 -12.55 4.09 17.04
C GLU A 110 -12.22 2.59 17.17
N LEU A 111 -11.16 2.23 17.90
CA LEU A 111 -10.75 0.83 18.05
C LEU A 111 -11.83 -0.04 18.71
N VAL A 112 -12.65 0.54 19.59
CA VAL A 112 -13.78 -0.15 20.21
C VAL A 112 -14.87 -0.57 19.20
N ARG A 113 -14.87 0.01 18.00
CA ARG A 113 -15.81 -0.30 16.91
C ARG A 113 -15.23 -1.27 15.90
N VAL A 114 -13.95 -1.61 15.98
CA VAL A 114 -13.35 -2.63 15.13
C VAL A 114 -13.90 -3.98 15.55
N GLN A 115 -14.54 -4.65 14.60
CA GLN A 115 -15.17 -5.96 14.80
C GLN A 115 -14.21 -7.08 14.44
N ASP A 116 -13.44 -6.89 13.35
CA ASP A 116 -12.51 -7.90 12.86
C ASP A 116 -11.34 -7.27 12.10
N ILE A 117 -10.23 -7.99 12.06
CA ILE A 117 -9.01 -7.62 11.32
C ILE A 117 -8.51 -8.85 10.56
N ASP A 118 -8.59 -8.76 9.24
CA ASP A 118 -8.05 -9.75 8.33
C ASP A 118 -6.74 -9.26 7.70
N HIS A 119 -5.92 -10.19 7.23
CA HIS A 119 -4.71 -9.91 6.50
C HIS A 119 -4.63 -10.79 5.25
N ASN A 120 -4.35 -10.15 4.12
CA ASN A 120 -4.13 -10.83 2.85
C ASN A 120 -2.73 -10.51 2.33
N GLN A 121 -1.96 -11.56 2.03
CA GLN A 121 -0.61 -11.43 1.51
C GLN A 121 -0.26 -12.60 0.59
N GLY A 122 -0.01 -12.26 -0.68
CA GLY A 122 0.47 -13.18 -1.69
C GLY A 122 1.89 -13.69 -1.43
N ILE A 123 2.30 -14.72 -2.17
CA ILE A 123 3.65 -15.32 -2.03
C ILE A 123 4.74 -14.30 -2.38
N GLY A 124 4.57 -13.52 -3.45
CA GLY A 124 5.52 -12.48 -3.86
C GLY A 124 5.55 -11.32 -2.86
N GLU A 125 4.38 -10.86 -2.41
CA GLU A 125 4.25 -9.79 -1.42
C GLU A 125 4.96 -10.12 -0.10
N ARG A 126 4.93 -11.41 0.33
CA ARG A 126 5.66 -11.89 1.51
C ARG A 126 7.17 -11.72 1.40
N ALA A 127 7.75 -11.96 0.24
CA ALA A 127 9.19 -11.76 0.03
C ALA A 127 9.58 -10.28 0.11
N LEU A 128 8.65 -9.39 -0.25
CA LEU A 128 8.84 -7.94 -0.22
C LEU A 128 8.43 -7.31 1.12
N GLY A 129 7.80 -8.07 2.03
CA GLY A 129 7.28 -7.55 3.29
C GLY A 129 6.07 -6.62 3.14
N ILE A 130 5.36 -6.70 2.00
CA ILE A 130 4.19 -5.88 1.67
C ILE A 130 2.94 -6.76 1.79
N GLY A 131 1.77 -6.18 2.08
CA GLY A 131 0.50 -6.90 2.14
C GLY A 131 -0.66 -5.95 2.44
N ASP A 132 -1.88 -6.48 2.41
CA ASP A 132 -3.10 -5.74 2.70
C ASP A 132 -3.66 -6.15 4.08
N VAL A 133 -4.04 -5.15 4.88
CA VAL A 133 -4.79 -5.35 6.14
C VAL A 133 -6.21 -4.84 5.92
N VAL A 134 -7.20 -5.68 6.21
CA VAL A 134 -8.62 -5.37 6.05
C VAL A 134 -9.25 -5.23 7.43
N ILE A 135 -9.85 -4.08 7.68
CA ILE A 135 -10.49 -3.77 8.96
C ILE A 135 -11.99 -3.73 8.73
N SER A 136 -12.71 -4.57 9.47
CA SER A 136 -14.17 -4.56 9.52
C SER A 136 -14.61 -3.80 10.77
N SER A 137 -15.40 -2.73 10.63
CA SER A 137 -15.87 -1.92 11.75
C SER A 137 -17.38 -1.69 11.71
N ALA A 138 -17.97 -1.37 12.86
CA ALA A 138 -19.39 -1.00 12.98
C ALA A 138 -19.60 0.52 12.82
N ASP A 139 -18.70 1.21 12.14
CA ASP A 139 -18.74 2.67 12.05
C ASP A 139 -19.86 3.14 11.10
N PRO A 140 -20.87 3.90 11.59
CA PRO A 140 -21.97 4.38 10.74
C PRO A 140 -21.55 5.43 9.71
N SER A 141 -20.33 5.97 9.81
CA SER A 141 -19.82 7.04 8.93
C SER A 141 -19.53 6.55 7.51
N LYS A 142 -19.37 5.23 7.31
CA LYS A 142 -19.18 4.56 6.01
C LYS A 142 -19.94 3.22 6.01
N PRO A 143 -21.25 3.23 5.66
CA PRO A 143 -22.07 2.01 5.62
C PRO A 143 -21.66 1.03 4.52
#